data_AF-A0A179FVK0-F1
#
_entry.id   AF-A0A179FVK0-F1
#
_cell.length_a   1.000
_cell.length_b   1.000
_cell.length_c   1.000
_cell.angle_alpha   90.00
_cell.angle_beta   90.00
_cell.angle_gamma   90.00
#
_symmetry.space_group_name_H-M   'P 1'
#
loop_
_entity.id
_entity.type
_entity.pdbx_description
1 polymer ?
#
loop_
_entity_poly.entity_id
_entity_poly.type
_entity_poly.pdbx_seq_one_letter_code
_entity_poly.pdbx_strand_id
1 'polypeptide(L)'
;MEPASVINTRKMRYTGRALSCLKSGRLNPSLDAGNDKCLSSQAPFSSRHWNNAEVDDGDGKGPAKTFSSRPGRRIGPYPLTSHLASWVIDAFMRYSPSNAGLDLVRPFSDEFHEAVERERATSTGLHDLNLMELTYQVTLEIGAEILLTATDNGNVSDIQDEYHSSNAARDDHFSPWGKLLTGLVCDPPIISQFPFYLMMCQSFGLESDSSRENYVYSALTGVDWAKGKNVYSDRFRAFEENARASVPSLDDKLSGVDRSFWRISLAYLSAMNKIENSREFTTPRGSHINTPLDPYLLMAVRGFDTIGSAYMCSDGASYLDNAGMDSLIGSAVPNDVMDLHTDILTGETRNVLRLLYPNGQSLDQAIKTMSTVFSGMLCELFRGHKRARFEGREDGRIAATSPPYSFCRARHRRIFEVMESYIDQYPQFWDWTWEIYEHAKHQITEAGLNELLIDALHRGIDQTPLPDSQYNGFYDSYFEMIENRQESPKLNKSLGVKGELGDLVRQLHHLWHIELRDPNKKPGWGRRFDEKSDALFKKVGEYLGVKGGITDEVYQFAIAYGRLSMALPYIAYHTIDAIIIVHGVKAPK
;
A
#
# COMPACT_ATOMS: atom_id res chain seq x y z
N MET A 1 14.54 -32.25 8.64
CA MET A 1 13.46 -31.60 7.88
C MET A 1 14.08 -31.05 6.62
N GLU A 2 13.67 -31.53 5.45
CA GLU A 2 14.05 -30.89 4.19
C GLU A 2 13.46 -29.47 4.19
N PRO A 3 14.24 -28.44 3.80
CA PRO A 3 13.69 -27.10 3.66
C PRO A 3 12.60 -27.15 2.58
N ALA A 4 11.40 -26.67 2.93
CA ALA A 4 10.29 -26.53 2.01
C ALA A 4 10.77 -25.80 0.74
N SER A 5 10.43 -26.36 -0.42
CA SER A 5 11.03 -25.96 -1.69
C SER A 5 10.70 -24.51 -2.05
N VAL A 6 11.75 -23.72 -2.25
CA VAL A 6 11.74 -22.37 -2.84
C VAL A 6 10.80 -22.28 -4.05
N ILE A 7 9.86 -21.31 -4.03
CA ILE A 7 9.11 -20.93 -5.24
C ILE A 7 10.08 -20.24 -6.19
N ASN A 8 10.46 -20.95 -7.25
CA ASN A 8 11.35 -20.41 -8.26
C ASN A 8 10.59 -19.39 -9.12
N THR A 9 10.85 -18.10 -8.93
CA THR A 9 10.25 -17.00 -9.72
C THR A 9 10.51 -17.13 -11.21
N ARG A 10 11.60 -17.81 -11.61
CA ARG A 10 11.91 -18.22 -13.00
C ARG A 10 11.03 -19.37 -13.51
N LYS A 11 10.09 -19.88 -12.71
CA LYS A 11 9.04 -20.84 -13.11
C LYS A 11 7.63 -20.26 -13.14
N MET A 12 7.43 -18.96 -12.84
CA MET A 12 6.15 -18.28 -13.10
C MET A 12 5.69 -18.52 -14.55
N ARG A 13 4.43 -18.92 -14.70
CA ARG A 13 3.82 -19.25 -15.99
C ARG A 13 3.01 -18.07 -16.51
N TYR A 14 3.55 -17.37 -17.50
CA TYR A 14 2.82 -16.39 -18.29
C TYR A 14 2.29 -17.06 -19.56
N THR A 15 1.26 -16.48 -20.18
CA THR A 15 0.92 -16.87 -21.56
C THR A 15 2.12 -16.59 -22.47
N GLY A 16 2.26 -17.34 -23.57
CA GLY A 16 3.40 -17.17 -24.48
C GLY A 16 3.53 -15.73 -24.99
N ARG A 17 2.40 -15.08 -25.25
CA ARG A 17 2.34 -13.67 -25.66
C ARG A 17 2.79 -12.71 -24.56
N ALA A 18 2.22 -12.83 -23.34
CA ALA A 18 2.62 -11.97 -22.22
C ALA A 18 4.09 -12.14 -21.86
N LEU A 19 4.62 -13.37 -21.92
CA LEU A 19 6.05 -13.62 -21.71
C LEU A 19 6.91 -12.95 -22.79
N SER A 20 6.46 -12.97 -24.05
CA SER A 20 7.15 -12.27 -25.14
C SER A 20 7.18 -10.77 -24.89
N CYS A 21 6.05 -10.15 -24.51
CA CYS A 21 5.96 -8.73 -24.19
C CYS A 21 6.88 -8.34 -23.03
N LEU A 22 6.95 -9.14 -21.95
CA LEU A 22 7.89 -8.89 -20.85
C LEU A 22 9.36 -8.97 -21.30
N LYS A 23 9.70 -9.89 -22.21
CA LYS A 23 11.07 -10.06 -22.72
C LYS A 23 11.47 -8.93 -23.68
N SER A 24 10.54 -8.49 -24.53
CA SER A 24 10.81 -7.52 -25.59
C SER A 24 10.67 -6.07 -25.15
N GLY A 25 9.74 -5.78 -24.23
CA GLY A 25 9.54 -4.43 -23.71
C GLY A 25 10.83 -3.96 -23.08
N ARG A 26 11.37 -2.81 -23.49
CA ARG A 26 12.62 -2.28 -22.93
C ARG A 26 12.24 -1.34 -21.78
N LEU A 27 12.74 -1.61 -20.58
CA LEU A 27 12.59 -0.70 -19.45
C LEU A 27 13.86 0.13 -19.38
N ASN A 28 13.74 1.39 -19.74
CA ASN A 28 14.75 2.40 -19.54
C ASN A 28 14.12 3.59 -18.79
N PRO A 29 13.51 3.38 -17.60
CA PRO A 29 13.19 4.53 -16.76
C PRO A 29 14.48 5.30 -16.49
N SER A 30 14.41 6.63 -16.34
CA SER A 30 15.61 7.44 -16.06
C SER A 30 16.37 6.81 -14.88
N LEU A 31 17.54 6.25 -15.18
CA LEU A 31 18.45 5.75 -14.17
C LEU A 31 19.18 6.97 -13.64
N ASP A 32 18.68 7.52 -12.55
CA ASP A 32 19.40 8.60 -11.91
C ASP A 32 20.65 8.04 -11.23
N ALA A 33 21.77 8.70 -11.46
CA ALA A 33 23.00 8.42 -10.76
C ALA A 33 22.75 8.70 -9.27
N GLY A 34 22.80 7.65 -8.44
CA GLY A 34 22.68 7.79 -7.00
C GLY A 34 23.66 8.85 -6.50
N ASN A 35 23.13 9.92 -5.90
CA ASN A 35 23.92 10.95 -5.28
C ASN A 35 23.89 10.68 -3.78
N ASP A 36 25.04 10.28 -3.22
CA ASP A 36 25.22 10.13 -1.77
C ASP A 36 25.41 11.51 -1.12
N LYS A 37 24.42 12.40 -1.31
CA LYS A 37 24.41 13.70 -0.64
C LYS A 37 23.99 13.49 0.81
N CYS A 38 24.89 13.88 1.73
CA CYS A 38 24.59 13.91 3.17
C CYS A 38 23.55 15.01 3.46
N LEU A 39 22.27 14.62 3.53
CA LEU A 39 21.14 15.53 3.77
C LEU A 39 21.16 16.16 5.18
N SER A 40 21.66 15.43 6.20
CA SER A 40 21.73 15.92 7.58
C SER A 40 22.64 17.15 7.74
N SER A 41 23.61 17.33 6.85
CA SER A 41 24.51 18.49 6.85
C SER A 41 23.96 19.76 6.17
N GLN A 42 22.81 19.66 5.51
CA GLN A 42 22.21 20.79 4.79
C GLN A 42 21.52 21.76 5.76
N ALA A 43 21.57 23.07 5.49
CA ALA A 43 21.00 24.12 6.35
C ALA A 43 19.57 23.88 6.90
N PRO A 44 18.58 23.41 6.10
CA PRO A 44 17.24 23.14 6.64
C PRO A 44 17.18 21.95 7.60
N PHE A 45 18.15 21.03 7.55
CA PHE A 45 18.23 19.83 8.40
C PHE A 45 19.20 20.00 9.57
N SER A 46 20.30 20.72 9.38
CA SER A 46 21.31 20.96 10.42
C SER A 46 20.78 21.79 11.58
N SER A 47 19.70 22.56 11.34
CA SER A 47 19.00 23.33 12.38
C SER A 47 17.91 22.53 13.10
N ARG A 48 17.65 21.27 12.73
CA ARG A 48 16.65 20.43 13.39
C ARG A 48 17.11 20.01 14.76
N HIS A 49 16.19 20.01 15.71
CA HIS A 49 16.47 19.65 17.10
C HIS A 49 16.99 18.21 17.22
N TRP A 50 16.37 17.26 16.52
CA TRP A 50 16.80 15.85 16.46
C TRP A 50 18.18 15.65 15.81
N ASN A 51 18.68 16.63 15.04
CA ASN A 51 20.04 16.57 14.46
C ASN A 51 21.11 17.17 15.40
N ASN A 52 20.70 17.88 16.45
CA ASN A 52 21.59 18.58 17.38
C ASN A 52 21.79 17.83 18.72
N ALA A 53 21.13 16.68 18.91
CA ALA A 53 21.45 15.81 20.03
C ALA A 53 22.89 15.32 19.84
N GLU A 54 23.77 15.66 20.79
CA GLU A 54 25.14 15.17 20.83
C GLU A 54 25.09 13.65 20.90
N VAL A 55 25.29 13.01 19.75
CA VAL A 55 25.63 11.59 19.69
C VAL A 55 26.95 11.48 20.42
N ASP A 56 26.92 10.93 21.63
CA ASP A 56 28.13 10.43 22.26
C ASP A 56 28.65 9.39 21.27
N ASP A 57 29.76 9.68 20.57
CA ASP A 57 30.49 8.79 19.67
C ASP A 57 31.07 7.62 20.49
N GLY A 58 30.19 6.89 21.17
CA GLY A 58 30.44 5.78 22.06
C GLY A 58 31.00 4.62 21.27
N ASP A 59 32.32 4.64 21.16
CA ASP A 59 33.19 3.77 20.40
C ASP A 59 32.92 3.83 18.89
N GLY A 60 33.92 4.25 18.11
CA GLY A 60 33.97 4.15 16.64
C GLY A 60 33.92 2.72 16.06
N LYS A 61 33.05 1.86 16.60
CA LYS A 61 32.56 0.61 16.04
C LYS A 61 31.55 0.97 14.96
N GLY A 62 32.05 1.53 13.86
CA GLY A 62 31.34 1.50 12.60
C GLY A 62 30.92 0.05 12.27
N PRO A 63 29.87 -0.15 11.46
CA PRO A 63 29.24 -1.45 11.27
C PRO A 63 30.28 -2.54 10.97
N ALA A 64 30.36 -3.50 11.87
CA ALA A 64 31.23 -4.65 11.72
C ALA A 64 30.65 -5.57 10.65
N LYS A 65 31.42 -5.76 9.58
CA LYS A 65 31.21 -6.65 8.42
C LYS A 65 30.34 -6.05 7.33
N THR A 66 31.02 -5.52 6.30
CA THR A 66 30.52 -5.53 4.93
C THR A 66 30.11 -6.96 4.59
N PHE A 67 28.81 -7.25 4.61
CA PHE A 67 28.30 -8.46 3.99
C PHE A 67 28.63 -8.34 2.51
N SER A 68 29.47 -9.26 2.02
CA SER A 68 29.89 -9.27 0.63
C SER A 68 28.65 -9.23 -0.26
N SER A 69 28.55 -8.18 -1.08
CA SER A 69 27.55 -8.06 -2.12
C SER A 69 27.53 -9.37 -2.89
N ARG A 70 26.45 -10.16 -2.77
CA ARG A 70 26.24 -11.28 -3.69
C ARG A 70 26.33 -10.69 -5.10
N PRO A 71 27.18 -11.23 -5.99
CA PRO A 71 27.35 -10.65 -7.32
C PRO A 71 25.99 -10.55 -8.02
N GLY A 72 25.59 -9.31 -8.35
CA GLY A 72 24.32 -8.99 -9.00
C GLY A 72 23.28 -8.27 -8.17
N ARG A 73 23.42 -8.14 -6.84
CA ARG A 73 22.49 -7.34 -6.01
C ARG A 73 22.92 -5.87 -5.92
N ARG A 74 22.01 -4.94 -6.22
CA ARG A 74 22.18 -3.48 -6.05
C ARG A 74 21.66 -3.05 -4.67
N ILE A 75 22.29 -3.56 -3.62
CA ILE A 75 22.09 -3.11 -2.24
C ILE A 75 23.18 -2.07 -1.96
N GLY A 76 22.86 -0.98 -1.26
CA GLY A 76 23.81 0.09 -0.94
C GLY A 76 24.94 -0.39 -0.02
N PRO A 77 25.67 0.51 0.66
CA PRO A 77 26.65 0.11 1.68
C PRO A 77 26.02 -0.70 2.82
N TYR A 78 24.70 -0.55 3.03
CA TYR A 78 23.90 -1.33 3.97
C TYR A 78 23.20 -2.48 3.24
N PRO A 79 23.30 -3.73 3.75
CA PRO A 79 22.70 -4.88 3.10
C PRO A 79 21.17 -4.81 2.93
N LEU A 80 20.47 -4.08 3.83
CA LEU A 80 19.01 -4.01 3.92
C LEU A 80 18.45 -2.60 3.65
N THR A 81 19.27 -1.66 3.20
CA THR A 81 18.82 -0.28 2.93
C THR A 81 19.52 0.24 1.71
N SER A 82 18.75 0.62 0.69
CA SER A 82 19.26 1.26 -0.51
C SER A 82 19.48 2.74 -0.30
N HIS A 83 20.25 3.36 -1.21
CA HIS A 83 20.29 4.81 -1.31
C HIS A 83 18.89 5.38 -1.60
N LEU A 84 18.68 6.62 -1.15
CA LEU A 84 17.47 7.37 -1.42
C LEU A 84 17.39 7.75 -2.90
N ALA A 85 16.19 7.64 -3.47
CA ALA A 85 15.87 8.11 -4.82
C ALA A 85 16.25 9.59 -4.96
N SER A 86 16.87 9.95 -6.09
CA SER A 86 17.32 11.31 -6.42
C SER A 86 16.19 12.34 -6.31
N TRP A 87 15.01 12.01 -6.85
CA TRP A 87 13.85 12.90 -6.80
C TRP A 87 13.35 13.11 -5.37
N VAL A 88 13.51 12.13 -4.47
CA VAL A 88 13.18 12.28 -3.05
C VAL A 88 14.21 13.18 -2.37
N ILE A 89 15.50 12.99 -2.67
CA ILE A 89 16.57 13.89 -2.19
C ILE A 89 16.25 15.34 -2.60
N ASP A 90 15.88 15.55 -3.87
CA ASP A 90 15.55 16.88 -4.39
C ASP A 90 14.31 17.46 -3.71
N ALA A 91 13.26 16.66 -3.48
CA ALA A 91 12.07 17.08 -2.73
C ALA A 91 12.42 17.45 -1.28
N PHE A 92 13.25 16.64 -0.60
CA PHE A 92 13.71 16.89 0.76
C PHE A 92 14.56 18.16 0.83
N MET A 93 15.46 18.40 -0.13
CA MET A 93 16.29 19.61 -0.17
C MET A 93 15.48 20.89 -0.32
N ARG A 94 14.29 20.83 -0.95
CA ARG A 94 13.38 21.97 -1.10
C ARG A 94 12.43 22.15 0.09
N TYR A 95 12.35 21.18 0.99
CA TYR A 95 11.41 21.20 2.10
C TYR A 95 11.92 22.06 3.26
N SER A 96 11.03 22.87 3.82
CA SER A 96 11.24 23.60 5.07
C SER A 96 9.91 23.65 5.82
N PRO A 97 9.81 23.04 7.01
CA PRO A 97 8.59 23.01 7.80
C PRO A 97 8.30 24.39 8.35
N SER A 98 7.03 24.63 8.61
CA SER A 98 6.58 25.79 9.37
C SER A 98 6.96 25.65 10.84
N ASN A 99 7.02 26.77 11.55
CA ASN A 99 7.21 26.76 13.00
C ASN A 99 6.06 26.02 13.70
N ALA A 100 4.83 26.14 13.20
CA ALA A 100 3.67 25.46 13.76
C ALA A 100 3.77 23.93 13.61
N GLY A 101 4.23 23.44 12.46
CA GLY A 101 4.52 22.02 12.23
C GLY A 101 5.62 21.50 13.15
N LEU A 102 6.71 22.25 13.28
CA LEU A 102 7.81 21.92 14.20
C LEU A 102 7.38 21.87 15.67
N ASP A 103 6.57 22.84 16.11
CA ASP A 103 6.09 22.88 17.49
C ASP A 103 5.10 21.75 17.80
N LEU A 104 4.29 21.35 16.82
CA LEU A 104 3.37 20.21 16.94
C LEU A 104 4.12 18.87 17.02
N VAL A 105 5.15 18.67 16.19
CA VAL A 105 5.84 17.38 16.07
C VAL A 105 6.90 17.15 17.13
N ARG A 106 7.52 18.21 17.67
CA ARG A 106 8.70 18.13 18.57
C ARG A 106 8.62 17.04 19.66
N PRO A 107 7.60 17.00 20.54
CA PRO A 107 7.57 16.02 21.62
C PRO A 107 7.55 14.56 21.12
N PHE A 108 6.94 14.30 19.96
CA PHE A 108 6.84 12.97 19.38
C PHE A 108 8.07 12.61 18.55
N SER A 109 8.70 13.60 17.93
CA SER A 109 9.99 13.51 17.24
C SER A 109 11.11 13.14 18.21
N ASP A 110 11.10 13.73 19.42
CA ASP A 110 12.05 13.41 20.51
C ASP A 110 11.89 11.95 20.96
N GLU A 111 10.66 11.51 21.26
CA GLU A 111 10.39 10.12 21.65
C GLU A 111 10.79 9.11 20.56
N PHE A 112 10.56 9.46 19.29
CA PHE A 112 10.97 8.63 18.15
C PHE A 112 12.48 8.57 18.03
N HIS A 113 13.18 9.71 18.12
CA HIS A 113 14.64 9.78 18.11
C HIS A 113 15.25 8.90 19.20
N GLU A 114 14.74 9.00 20.45
CA GLU A 114 15.19 8.13 21.54
C GLU A 114 14.96 6.64 21.25
N ALA A 115 13.89 6.28 20.54
CA ALA A 115 13.65 4.90 20.12
C ALA A 115 14.71 4.45 19.11
N VAL A 116 15.07 5.30 18.15
CA VAL A 116 16.14 5.02 17.18
C VAL A 116 17.50 4.91 17.88
N GLU A 117 17.82 5.76 18.86
CA GLU A 117 19.06 5.68 19.64
C GLU A 117 19.20 4.33 20.38
N ARG A 118 18.11 3.84 20.98
CA ARG A 118 18.09 2.50 21.59
C ARG A 118 18.36 1.40 20.57
N GLU A 119 17.85 1.55 19.34
CA GLU A 119 18.15 0.62 18.25
C GLU A 119 19.60 0.73 17.77
N ARG A 120 20.16 1.94 17.62
CA ARG A 120 21.58 2.15 17.28
C ARG A 120 22.51 1.41 18.23
N ALA A 121 22.23 1.46 19.54
CA ALA A 121 23.03 0.79 20.56
C ALA A 121 23.06 -0.75 20.46
N THR A 122 22.10 -1.34 19.75
CA THR A 122 21.91 -2.80 19.68
C THR A 122 21.93 -3.37 18.26
N SER A 123 21.95 -2.50 17.25
CA SER A 123 21.94 -2.85 15.83
C SER A 123 23.15 -3.67 15.42
N THR A 124 22.93 -4.51 14.42
CA THR A 124 24.00 -5.31 13.80
C THR A 124 24.69 -4.60 12.63
N GLY A 125 24.20 -3.42 12.23
CA GLY A 125 24.69 -2.66 11.07
C GLY A 125 24.10 -3.09 9.73
N LEU A 126 22.95 -3.79 9.74
CA LEU A 126 22.28 -4.26 8.52
C LEU A 126 21.47 -3.18 7.80
N HIS A 127 20.95 -2.21 8.55
CA HIS A 127 20.15 -1.08 8.07
C HIS A 127 20.91 0.24 8.21
N ASP A 128 20.61 1.18 7.31
CA ASP A 128 21.01 2.58 7.52
C ASP A 128 20.02 3.25 8.48
N LEU A 129 20.27 3.14 9.79
CA LEU A 129 19.35 3.70 10.79
C LEU A 129 19.26 5.22 10.71
N ASN A 130 20.31 5.90 10.21
CA ASN A 130 20.30 7.35 10.03
C ASN A 130 19.38 7.75 8.87
N LEU A 131 19.48 7.04 7.74
CA LEU A 131 18.59 7.29 6.60
C LEU A 131 17.14 6.93 6.94
N MET A 132 16.92 5.83 7.67
CA MET A 132 15.59 5.45 8.15
C MET A 132 15.00 6.53 9.07
N GLU A 133 15.75 6.97 10.07
CA GLU A 133 15.32 8.06 10.94
C GLU A 133 15.01 9.33 10.14
N LEU A 134 15.90 9.73 9.23
CA LEU A 134 15.67 10.90 8.37
C LEU A 134 14.35 10.79 7.62
N THR A 135 14.07 9.66 6.98
CA THR A 135 12.82 9.46 6.24
C THR A 135 11.60 9.60 7.14
N TYR A 136 11.60 8.96 8.31
CA TYR A 136 10.47 9.02 9.24
C TYR A 136 10.31 10.37 9.94
N GLN A 137 11.40 11.04 10.33
CA GLN A 137 11.34 12.39 10.92
C GLN A 137 10.73 13.38 9.93
N VAL A 138 11.18 13.36 8.66
CA VAL A 138 10.60 14.19 7.60
C VAL A 138 9.12 13.84 7.37
N THR A 139 8.77 12.55 7.40
CA THR A 139 7.39 12.09 7.26
C THR A 139 6.50 12.57 8.42
N LEU A 140 6.98 12.55 9.67
CA LEU A 140 6.27 13.12 10.83
C LEU A 140 6.04 14.64 10.68
N GLU A 141 7.09 15.38 10.27
CA GLU A 141 7.00 16.82 10.05
C GLU A 141 5.94 17.15 9.00
N ILE A 142 5.91 16.41 7.88
CA ILE A 142 4.96 16.64 6.79
C ILE A 142 3.56 16.17 7.16
N GLY A 143 3.43 15.07 7.91
CA GLY A 143 2.15 14.63 8.47
C GLY A 143 1.52 15.71 9.36
N ALA A 144 2.33 16.37 10.18
CA ALA A 144 1.90 17.52 10.97
C ALA A 144 1.45 18.71 10.10
N GLU A 145 2.20 19.06 9.04
CA GLU A 145 1.81 20.10 8.08
C GLU A 145 0.49 19.79 7.38
N ILE A 146 0.28 18.53 6.98
CA ILE A 146 -0.97 18.08 6.36
C ILE A 146 -2.15 18.24 7.33
N LEU A 147 -1.99 17.83 8.60
CA LEU A 147 -3.02 17.96 9.63
C LEU A 147 -3.37 19.44 9.92
N LEU A 148 -2.34 20.29 10.01
CA LEU A 148 -2.50 21.74 10.18
C LEU A 148 -3.26 22.35 9.01
N THR A 149 -2.82 22.05 7.79
CA THR A 149 -3.43 22.58 6.57
C THR A 149 -4.85 22.07 6.38
N ALA A 150 -5.12 20.80 6.69
CA ALA A 150 -6.47 20.25 6.68
C ALA A 150 -7.37 20.98 7.70
N THR A 151 -6.83 21.34 8.86
CA THR A 151 -7.56 22.07 9.90
C THR A 151 -7.90 23.48 9.44
N ASP A 152 -6.92 24.21 8.90
CA ASP A 152 -7.12 25.57 8.39
C ASP A 152 -8.15 25.63 7.24
N ASN A 153 -8.24 24.55 6.45
CA ASN A 153 -9.19 24.39 5.35
C ASN A 153 -10.53 23.72 5.77
N GLY A 154 -10.66 23.27 7.01
CA GLY A 154 -11.73 22.38 7.47
C GLY A 154 -12.93 23.09 8.09
N ASN A 155 -14.07 22.40 8.15
CA ASN A 155 -15.22 22.79 8.97
C ASN A 155 -15.43 21.73 10.05
N VAL A 156 -15.68 22.14 11.29
CA VAL A 156 -16.08 21.22 12.38
C VAL A 156 -17.47 20.66 12.04
N SER A 157 -17.57 19.35 11.81
CA SER A 157 -18.84 18.65 11.73
C SER A 157 -18.67 17.19 12.13
N ASP A 158 -19.75 16.55 12.58
CA ASP A 158 -19.74 15.18 13.11
C ASP A 158 -19.06 14.19 12.15
N ILE A 159 -17.93 13.64 12.58
CA ILE A 159 -17.22 12.55 11.92
C ILE A 159 -18.14 11.33 11.92
N GLN A 160 -18.23 10.63 10.79
CA GLN A 160 -19.02 9.40 10.72
C GLN A 160 -18.21 8.23 11.29
N ASP A 161 -18.22 8.13 12.62
CA ASP A 161 -17.53 7.11 13.41
C ASP A 161 -17.79 5.67 12.96
N GLU A 162 -18.94 5.41 12.34
CA GLU A 162 -19.32 4.09 11.82
C GLU A 162 -18.48 3.60 10.63
N TYR A 163 -17.74 4.50 9.98
CA TYR A 163 -16.80 4.20 8.89
C TYR A 163 -15.33 4.24 9.31
N HIS A 164 -15.03 4.56 10.57
CA HIS A 164 -13.66 4.54 11.09
C HIS A 164 -13.26 3.17 11.63
N SER A 165 -12.11 2.66 11.16
CA SER A 165 -11.52 1.36 11.55
C SER A 165 -11.36 1.14 13.06
N SER A 166 -11.35 2.21 13.85
CA SER A 166 -11.19 2.17 15.30
C SER A 166 -12.47 1.67 16.00
N ASN A 167 -13.65 1.79 15.37
CA ASN A 167 -14.93 1.34 15.93
C ASN A 167 -15.35 -0.07 15.48
N ALA A 168 -14.36 -0.93 15.14
CA ALA A 168 -14.50 -2.23 14.51
C ALA A 168 -15.45 -3.22 15.24
N ALA A 169 -16.71 -3.23 14.82
CA ALA A 169 -17.61 -4.37 14.96
C ALA A 169 -18.22 -4.68 13.59
N ARG A 170 -17.53 -5.50 12.77
CA ARG A 170 -18.06 -6.21 11.57
C ARG A 170 -17.01 -7.05 10.80
N ASP A 171 -15.79 -7.17 11.29
CA ASP A 171 -14.67 -7.80 10.56
C ASP A 171 -14.53 -9.32 10.76
N ASP A 172 -15.59 -10.02 11.16
CA ASP A 172 -15.54 -11.46 11.49
C ASP A 172 -15.11 -12.36 10.32
N HIS A 173 -15.15 -11.86 9.08
CA HIS A 173 -14.60 -12.54 7.91
C HIS A 173 -13.07 -12.66 7.96
N PHE A 174 -12.39 -11.84 8.75
CA PHE A 174 -10.93 -11.90 8.94
C PHE A 174 -10.50 -12.92 9.99
N SER A 175 -11.38 -13.35 10.89
CA SER A 175 -11.03 -14.27 11.99
C SER A 175 -10.31 -15.55 11.54
N PRO A 176 -10.70 -16.23 10.44
CA PRO A 176 -9.98 -17.41 9.95
C PRO A 176 -8.56 -17.09 9.49
N TRP A 177 -8.34 -15.90 8.94
CA TRP A 177 -7.05 -15.44 8.41
C TRP A 177 -6.05 -15.15 9.51
N GLY A 178 -6.48 -14.50 10.60
CA GLY A 178 -5.65 -14.26 11.77
C GLY A 178 -5.08 -15.57 12.32
N LYS A 179 -5.93 -16.58 12.48
CA LYS A 179 -5.52 -17.92 12.93
C LYS A 179 -4.62 -18.63 11.92
N LEU A 180 -4.93 -18.56 10.62
CA LEU A 180 -4.12 -19.19 9.57
C LEU A 180 -2.70 -18.63 9.53
N LEU A 181 -2.55 -17.31 9.58
CA LEU A 181 -1.28 -16.63 9.32
C LEU A 181 -0.43 -16.45 10.58
N THR A 182 -1.06 -16.08 11.70
CA THR A 182 -0.37 -15.81 12.96
C THR A 182 -0.42 -16.99 13.94
N GLY A 183 -1.31 -17.97 13.72
CA GLY A 183 -1.63 -19.02 14.69
C GLY A 183 -2.30 -18.51 15.98
N LEU A 184 -2.69 -17.23 16.03
CA LEU A 184 -3.36 -16.58 17.16
C LEU A 184 -4.81 -16.23 16.80
N VAL A 185 -5.62 -15.99 17.83
CA VAL A 185 -6.91 -15.34 17.65
C VAL A 185 -6.66 -13.83 17.66
N CYS A 186 -6.68 -13.21 16.48
CA CYS A 186 -6.61 -11.76 16.35
C CYS A 186 -7.91 -11.13 16.84
N ASP A 187 -7.86 -10.36 17.92
CA ASP A 187 -9.03 -9.73 18.51
C ASP A 187 -8.78 -8.24 18.81
N PRO A 188 -9.48 -7.30 18.14
CA PRO A 188 -10.54 -7.52 17.14
C PRO A 188 -10.03 -8.15 15.81
N PRO A 189 -10.89 -8.85 15.05
CA PRO A 189 -10.49 -9.55 13.81
C PRO A 189 -9.81 -8.70 12.75
N ILE A 190 -10.11 -7.39 12.70
CA ILE A 190 -9.52 -6.40 11.78
C ILE A 190 -7.99 -6.40 11.81
N ILE A 191 -7.36 -6.75 12.95
CA ILE A 191 -5.90 -6.84 13.07
C ILE A 191 -5.32 -7.82 12.03
N SER A 192 -6.07 -8.86 11.66
CA SER A 192 -5.64 -9.87 10.67
C SER A 192 -5.46 -9.31 9.25
N GLN A 193 -5.93 -8.10 9.00
CA GLN A 193 -5.75 -7.39 7.73
C GLN A 193 -4.27 -7.19 7.40
N PHE A 194 -3.44 -6.88 8.40
CA PHE A 194 -2.01 -6.64 8.22
C PHE A 194 -1.24 -7.92 7.85
N PRO A 195 -1.36 -9.04 8.59
CA PRO A 195 -0.73 -10.28 8.16
C PRO A 195 -1.31 -10.80 6.83
N PHE A 196 -2.59 -10.57 6.53
CA PHE A 196 -3.14 -10.88 5.20
C PHE A 196 -2.45 -10.05 4.11
N TYR A 197 -2.27 -8.75 4.34
CA TYR A 197 -1.54 -7.88 3.43
C TYR A 197 -0.10 -8.35 3.21
N LEU A 198 0.57 -8.72 4.29
CA LEU A 198 1.92 -9.28 4.24
C LEU A 198 1.97 -10.55 3.41
N MET A 199 1.00 -11.46 3.58
CA MET A 199 0.86 -12.68 2.79
C MET A 199 0.67 -12.35 1.30
N MET A 200 -0.14 -11.35 0.96
CA MET A 200 -0.30 -10.91 -0.44
C MET A 200 1.03 -10.37 -0.99
N CYS A 201 1.71 -9.51 -0.23
CA CYS A 201 3.02 -8.96 -0.60
C CYS A 201 4.06 -10.07 -0.82
N GLN A 202 4.10 -11.07 0.06
CA GLN A 202 4.97 -12.24 -0.06
C GLN A 202 4.57 -13.13 -1.24
N SER A 203 3.27 -13.27 -1.53
CA SER A 203 2.78 -14.06 -2.66
C SER A 203 3.15 -13.46 -4.01
N PHE A 204 3.17 -12.14 -4.12
CA PHE A 204 3.67 -11.44 -5.32
C PHE A 204 5.18 -11.26 -5.31
N GLY A 205 5.80 -11.19 -4.14
CA GLY A 205 7.26 -11.19 -3.95
C GLY A 205 7.90 -12.57 -4.18
N LEU A 206 7.10 -13.63 -4.13
CA LEU A 206 7.53 -15.02 -4.19
C LEU A 206 8.58 -15.33 -3.11
N GLU A 207 8.37 -14.72 -1.94
CA GLU A 207 9.20 -14.88 -0.75
C GLU A 207 9.21 -16.34 -0.31
N SER A 208 10.39 -16.84 0.03
CA SER A 208 10.60 -18.27 0.31
C SER A 208 10.65 -18.60 1.79
N ASP A 209 10.82 -17.59 2.65
CA ASP A 209 10.87 -17.76 4.10
C ASP A 209 9.83 -16.86 4.78
N SER A 210 8.64 -17.41 5.04
CA SER A 210 7.62 -16.73 5.83
C SER A 210 7.60 -17.32 7.23
N SER A 211 8.51 -16.85 8.08
CA SER A 211 8.45 -17.15 9.51
C SER A 211 7.10 -16.68 10.07
N ARG A 212 6.49 -17.49 10.95
CA ARG A 212 5.20 -17.15 11.59
C ARG A 212 5.32 -15.84 12.36
N GLU A 213 6.49 -15.61 12.92
CA GLU A 213 6.93 -14.42 13.62
C GLU A 213 6.66 -13.16 12.78
N ASN A 214 6.96 -13.17 11.47
CA ASN A 214 6.71 -12.01 10.61
C ASN A 214 5.22 -11.63 10.53
N TYR A 215 4.32 -12.62 10.54
CA TYR A 215 2.88 -12.34 10.58
C TYR A 215 2.43 -11.83 11.95
N VAL A 216 3.04 -12.32 13.04
CA VAL A 216 2.77 -11.79 14.39
C VAL A 216 3.23 -10.34 14.50
N TYR A 217 4.43 -10.03 14.01
CA TYR A 217 4.94 -8.67 13.95
C TYR A 217 4.05 -7.76 13.09
N SER A 218 3.59 -8.24 11.94
CA SER A 218 2.65 -7.51 11.09
C SER A 218 1.33 -7.23 11.80
N ALA A 219 0.84 -8.18 12.59
CA ALA A 219 -0.35 -8.00 13.41
C ALA A 219 -0.14 -6.96 14.51
N LEU A 220 1.04 -6.90 15.14
CA LEU A 220 1.39 -5.86 16.11
C LEU A 220 1.36 -4.45 15.47
N THR A 221 1.84 -4.30 14.24
CA THR A 221 1.69 -3.05 13.47
C THR A 221 0.23 -2.64 13.32
N GLY A 222 -0.67 -3.61 13.12
CA GLY A 222 -2.10 -3.37 13.03
C GLY A 222 -2.76 -2.95 14.34
N VAL A 223 -2.17 -3.30 15.49
CA VAL A 223 -2.66 -2.86 16.81
C VAL A 223 -2.50 -1.35 16.94
N ASP A 224 -1.29 -0.83 16.72
CA ASP A 224 -1.04 0.61 16.87
C ASP A 224 -1.82 1.45 15.85
N TRP A 225 -2.06 0.90 14.65
CA TRP A 225 -2.90 1.54 13.64
C TRP A 225 -4.39 1.59 14.03
N ALA A 226 -4.93 0.52 14.62
CA ALA A 226 -6.36 0.44 14.94
C ALA A 226 -6.71 0.98 16.34
N LYS A 227 -5.72 1.16 17.21
CA LYS A 227 -5.87 1.59 18.61
C LYS A 227 -6.25 3.07 18.68
N GLY A 228 -7.56 3.34 18.67
CA GLY A 228 -8.16 4.63 18.99
C GLY A 228 -8.69 4.71 20.43
N LYS A 229 -9.20 5.88 20.82
CA LYS A 229 -9.89 6.10 22.12
C LYS A 229 -11.31 5.51 22.10
N ASN A 230 -11.43 4.19 22.00
CA ASN A 230 -12.72 3.51 21.87
C ASN A 230 -12.87 2.30 22.81
N VAL A 231 -14.06 1.70 22.78
CA VAL A 231 -14.47 0.54 23.60
C VAL A 231 -13.65 -0.74 23.33
N TYR A 232 -12.86 -0.79 22.26
CA TYR A 232 -12.05 -1.93 21.88
C TYR A 232 -10.60 -1.85 22.40
N SER A 233 -10.21 -0.73 23.04
CA SER A 233 -8.86 -0.51 23.57
C SER A 233 -8.36 -1.64 24.49
N ASP A 234 -9.24 -2.23 25.30
CA ASP A 234 -8.91 -3.36 26.16
C ASP A 234 -8.68 -4.67 25.38
N ARG A 235 -9.42 -4.90 24.30
CA ARG A 235 -9.24 -6.07 23.42
C ARG A 235 -7.91 -5.97 22.67
N PHE A 236 -7.58 -4.79 22.14
CA PHE A 236 -6.28 -4.53 21.52
C PHE A 236 -5.12 -4.79 22.47
N ARG A 237 -5.21 -4.31 23.71
CA ARG A 237 -4.20 -4.53 24.76
C ARG A 237 -4.03 -6.02 25.07
N ALA A 238 -5.13 -6.74 25.26
CA ALA A 238 -5.10 -8.18 25.53
C ALA A 238 -4.50 -8.98 24.37
N PHE A 239 -4.80 -8.60 23.12
CA PHE A 239 -4.16 -9.20 21.96
C PHE A 239 -2.66 -8.88 21.92
N GLU A 240 -2.25 -7.64 22.15
CA GLU A 240 -0.84 -7.24 22.15
C GLU A 240 -0.01 -8.07 23.14
N GLU A 241 -0.50 -8.22 24.37
CA GLU A 241 0.14 -9.05 25.40
C GLU A 241 0.29 -10.51 24.95
N ASN A 242 -0.77 -11.09 24.38
CA ASN A 242 -0.76 -12.46 23.87
C ASN A 242 0.19 -12.63 22.67
N ALA A 243 0.20 -11.66 21.76
CA ALA A 243 1.07 -11.66 20.58
C ALA A 243 2.54 -11.62 21.01
N ARG A 244 2.92 -10.70 21.91
CA ARG A 244 4.28 -10.62 22.47
C ARG A 244 4.68 -11.91 23.20
N ALA A 245 3.78 -12.50 23.98
CA ALA A 245 4.03 -13.76 24.67
C ALA A 245 4.21 -14.96 23.71
N SER A 246 3.59 -14.92 22.53
CA SER A 246 3.66 -16.02 21.55
C SER A 246 5.01 -16.11 20.82
N VAL A 247 5.79 -15.03 20.87
CA VAL A 247 7.14 -14.94 20.28
C VAL A 247 8.09 -14.32 21.31
N PRO A 248 8.49 -15.05 22.38
CA PRO A 248 9.28 -14.48 23.49
C PRO A 248 10.63 -13.90 23.06
N SER A 249 11.14 -14.35 21.92
CA SER A 249 12.33 -13.85 21.26
C SER A 249 12.08 -12.58 20.42
N LEU A 250 10.90 -11.97 20.51
CA LEU A 250 10.54 -10.75 19.76
C LEU A 250 11.64 -9.69 19.92
N ASP A 251 12.09 -9.48 21.14
CA ASP A 251 13.02 -8.40 21.47
C ASP A 251 14.45 -8.89 21.73
N ASP A 252 14.77 -10.16 21.41
CA ASP A 252 16.10 -10.73 21.66
C ASP A 252 17.04 -10.67 20.43
N LYS A 253 18.34 -10.85 20.70
CA LYS A 253 19.38 -10.89 19.66
C LYS A 253 19.32 -12.15 18.76
N LEU A 254 18.50 -13.13 19.11
CA LEU A 254 18.39 -14.45 18.47
C LEU A 254 17.22 -14.55 17.48
N SER A 255 16.34 -13.55 17.39
CA SER A 255 15.14 -13.47 16.53
C SER A 255 15.36 -13.56 15.00
N GLY A 256 16.57 -13.94 14.58
CA GLY A 256 17.13 -13.67 13.26
C GLY A 256 17.84 -12.31 13.27
N VAL A 257 18.83 -12.16 12.40
CA VAL A 257 19.76 -11.03 12.37
C VAL A 257 19.00 -9.71 12.13
N ASP A 258 18.90 -8.85 13.16
CA ASP A 258 18.46 -7.44 13.11
C ASP A 258 17.05 -7.13 12.60
N ARG A 259 16.06 -7.16 13.50
CA ARG A 259 14.70 -6.65 13.25
C ARG A 259 14.53 -5.16 13.56
N SER A 260 15.59 -4.34 13.59
CA SER A 260 15.48 -2.91 13.93
C SER A 260 14.50 -2.16 13.04
N PHE A 261 14.35 -2.54 11.77
CA PHE A 261 13.34 -1.94 10.89
C PHE A 261 11.93 -2.01 11.49
N TRP A 262 11.53 -3.17 12.02
CA TRP A 262 10.21 -3.37 12.61
C TRP A 262 9.97 -2.47 13.81
N ARG A 263 10.95 -2.38 14.70
CA ARG A 263 10.84 -1.58 15.93
C ARG A 263 10.83 -0.09 15.61
N ILE A 264 11.59 0.35 14.61
CA ILE A 264 11.56 1.75 14.13
C ILE A 264 10.23 2.07 13.45
N SER A 265 9.71 1.21 12.58
CA SER A 265 8.39 1.40 11.96
C SER A 265 7.27 1.47 13.00
N LEU A 266 7.30 0.61 14.02
CA LEU A 266 6.34 0.65 15.13
C LEU A 266 6.47 1.94 15.94
N ALA A 267 7.70 2.38 16.24
CA ALA A 267 7.94 3.64 16.93
C ALA A 267 7.43 4.85 16.13
N TYR A 268 7.65 4.86 14.80
CA TYR A 268 7.12 5.88 13.89
C TYR A 268 5.58 5.93 13.92
N LEU A 269 4.92 4.78 13.74
CA LEU A 269 3.45 4.72 13.76
C LEU A 269 2.87 5.15 15.11
N SER A 270 3.54 4.79 16.21
CA SER A 270 3.19 5.26 17.55
C SER A 270 3.28 6.79 17.65
N ALA A 271 4.38 7.39 17.16
CA ALA A 271 4.57 8.84 17.15
C ALA A 271 3.50 9.55 16.29
N MET A 272 3.21 9.04 15.09
CA MET A 272 2.17 9.59 14.21
C MET A 272 0.78 9.52 14.84
N ASN A 273 0.42 8.38 15.45
CA ASN A 273 -0.86 8.23 16.16
C ASN A 273 -0.98 9.23 17.33
N LYS A 274 0.11 9.46 18.07
CA LYS A 274 0.14 10.47 19.13
C LYS A 274 -0.03 11.90 18.60
N ILE A 275 0.56 12.24 17.44
CA ILE A 275 0.35 13.53 16.77
C ILE A 275 -1.13 13.71 16.42
N GLU A 276 -1.74 12.72 15.75
CA GLU A 276 -3.16 12.73 15.34
C GLU A 276 -4.12 12.90 16.53
N ASN A 277 -3.72 12.41 17.71
CA ASN A 277 -4.53 12.46 18.93
C ASN A 277 -4.10 13.54 19.93
N SER A 278 -3.12 14.38 19.58
CA SER A 278 -2.56 15.40 20.48
C SER A 278 -3.55 16.54 20.78
N ARG A 279 -4.46 16.81 19.84
CA ARG A 279 -5.54 17.80 19.93
C ARG A 279 -6.63 17.49 18.90
N GLU A 280 -7.72 18.25 18.94
CA GLU A 280 -8.75 18.17 17.90
C GLU A 280 -8.24 18.79 16.59
N PHE A 281 -8.40 18.06 15.50
CA PHE A 281 -8.16 18.53 14.13
C PHE A 281 -9.46 18.51 13.34
N THR A 282 -9.55 19.39 12.34
CA THR A 282 -10.66 19.40 11.38
C THR A 282 -10.17 19.06 9.99
N THR A 283 -11.08 18.57 9.15
CA THR A 283 -10.76 18.17 7.77
C THR A 283 -11.82 18.72 6.82
N PRO A 284 -11.46 19.21 5.62
CA PRO A 284 -12.44 19.66 4.63
C PRO A 284 -13.32 18.51 4.15
N ARG A 285 -14.59 18.82 3.83
CA ARG A 285 -15.51 17.90 3.12
C ARG A 285 -15.22 17.81 1.62
N GLY A 286 -14.49 18.77 1.06
CA GLY A 286 -14.02 18.71 -0.32
C GLY A 286 -13.05 17.55 -0.52
N SER A 287 -12.92 17.08 -1.77
CA SER A 287 -11.97 16.02 -2.05
C SER A 287 -10.55 16.49 -1.76
N HIS A 288 -10.23 17.72 -2.17
CA HIS A 288 -8.90 18.30 -2.05
C HIS A 288 -8.60 18.96 -0.69
N ILE A 289 -7.42 18.68 -0.15
CA ILE A 289 -6.78 19.45 0.93
C ILE A 289 -5.75 20.37 0.29
N ASN A 290 -6.03 21.68 0.30
CA ASN A 290 -5.17 22.68 -0.35
C ASN A 290 -3.92 22.94 0.48
N THR A 291 -2.83 22.23 0.14
CA THR A 291 -1.53 22.33 0.80
C THR A 291 -0.48 23.01 -0.09
N PRO A 292 0.40 23.85 0.46
CA PRO A 292 1.51 24.45 -0.30
C PRO A 292 2.69 23.49 -0.51
N LEU A 293 2.60 22.25 -0.01
CA LEU A 293 3.67 21.25 -0.09
C LEU A 293 3.89 20.77 -1.53
N ASP A 294 5.15 20.46 -1.86
CA ASP A 294 5.54 19.90 -3.16
C ASP A 294 4.83 18.54 -3.41
N PRO A 295 4.16 18.34 -4.56
CA PRO A 295 3.55 17.07 -4.94
C PRO A 295 4.48 15.85 -4.80
N TYR A 296 5.76 15.99 -5.16
CA TYR A 296 6.74 14.92 -5.02
C TYR A 296 6.98 14.58 -3.55
N LEU A 297 6.99 15.59 -2.68
CA LEU A 297 7.14 15.40 -1.25
C LEU A 297 5.94 14.63 -0.66
N LEU A 298 4.72 14.98 -1.06
CA LEU A 298 3.48 14.32 -0.65
C LEU A 298 3.45 12.84 -1.06
N MET A 299 3.89 12.54 -2.29
CA MET A 299 3.96 11.17 -2.79
C MET A 299 5.07 10.36 -2.09
N ALA A 300 6.23 10.96 -1.80
CA ALA A 300 7.29 10.29 -1.03
C ALA A 300 6.81 9.90 0.38
N VAL A 301 6.24 10.87 1.11
CA VAL A 301 5.68 10.66 2.46
C VAL A 301 4.57 9.63 2.44
N ARG A 302 3.68 9.65 1.43
CA ARG A 302 2.68 8.60 1.30
C ARG A 302 3.30 7.21 1.16
N GLY A 303 4.37 7.09 0.37
CA GLY A 303 5.14 5.87 0.26
C GLY A 303 5.77 5.46 1.60
N PHE A 304 6.29 6.41 2.38
CA PHE A 304 6.90 6.17 3.70
C PHE A 304 5.89 5.77 4.77
N ASP A 305 4.70 6.36 4.75
CA ASP A 305 3.59 5.99 5.63
C ASP A 305 3.14 4.55 5.45
N THR A 306 3.24 4.03 4.23
CA THR A 306 2.86 2.65 3.90
C THR A 306 4.02 1.66 3.98
N ILE A 307 5.27 2.13 4.21
CA ILE A 307 6.48 1.30 4.37
C ILE A 307 6.25 0.21 5.39
N GLY A 308 5.58 0.57 6.50
CA GLY A 308 5.32 -0.24 7.67
C GLY A 308 5.06 -1.67 7.25
N SER A 309 3.93 -1.97 6.59
CA SER A 309 3.49 -3.35 6.40
C SER A 309 3.97 -4.11 5.17
N ALA A 310 4.47 -3.42 4.15
CA ALA A 310 4.84 -4.10 2.93
C ALA A 310 6.21 -4.77 3.10
N TYR A 311 7.28 -4.08 3.55
CA TYR A 311 8.71 -4.48 3.39
C TYR A 311 9.31 -5.39 4.47
N MET A 312 8.45 -5.84 5.36
CA MET A 312 8.68 -6.49 6.65
C MET A 312 9.30 -7.90 6.67
N CYS A 313 9.39 -8.62 5.54
CA CYS A 313 9.71 -10.05 5.56
C CYS A 313 11.06 -10.49 5.01
N SER A 314 11.83 -9.58 4.40
CA SER A 314 13.09 -9.98 3.77
C SER A 314 14.23 -9.20 4.39
N ASP A 315 15.15 -9.93 5.04
CA ASP A 315 16.51 -9.52 5.35
C ASP A 315 17.31 -9.28 4.03
N GLY A 316 16.81 -8.42 3.13
CA GLY A 316 17.53 -7.97 1.93
C GLY A 316 16.90 -6.87 1.06
N ALA A 317 15.87 -6.13 1.51
CA ALA A 317 15.12 -5.26 0.59
C ALA A 317 15.72 -3.86 0.35
N SER A 318 16.01 -3.51 -0.92
CA SER A 318 16.30 -2.14 -1.37
C SER A 318 14.99 -1.38 -1.65
N TYR A 319 14.51 -0.55 -0.72
CA TYR A 319 13.19 0.09 -0.82
C TYR A 319 13.18 1.61 -0.99
N LEU A 320 14.32 2.30 -0.81
CA LEU A 320 14.41 3.75 -0.88
C LEU A 320 14.86 4.29 -2.25
N ASP A 321 15.32 3.42 -3.15
CA ASP A 321 15.69 3.83 -4.51
C ASP A 321 14.44 4.05 -5.41
N ASN A 322 14.62 4.48 -6.67
CA ASN A 322 13.50 4.81 -7.56
C ASN A 322 12.45 3.69 -7.67
N ALA A 323 12.87 2.44 -7.88
CA ALA A 323 11.92 1.34 -8.06
C ALA A 323 11.35 0.85 -6.72
N GLY A 324 12.09 1.00 -5.62
CA GLY A 324 11.58 0.79 -4.26
C GLY A 324 10.48 1.80 -3.92
N MET A 325 10.72 3.08 -4.18
CA MET A 325 9.77 4.16 -3.96
C MET A 325 8.51 4.03 -4.80
N ASP A 326 8.62 3.73 -6.10
CA ASP A 326 7.45 3.49 -6.94
C ASP A 326 6.63 2.28 -6.45
N SER A 327 7.31 1.23 -5.96
CA SER A 327 6.64 0.06 -5.40
C SER A 327 5.92 0.41 -4.09
N LEU A 328 6.51 1.28 -3.25
CA LEU A 328 5.90 1.80 -2.02
C LEU A 328 4.69 2.67 -2.31
N ILE A 329 4.82 3.65 -3.19
CA ILE A 329 3.72 4.53 -3.61
C ILE A 329 2.62 3.69 -4.22
N GLY A 330 2.97 2.80 -5.15
CA GLY A 330 2.00 1.95 -5.82
C GLY A 330 1.27 1.03 -4.86
N SER A 331 1.86 0.71 -3.70
CA SER A 331 1.22 -0.05 -2.63
C SER A 331 0.16 0.73 -1.84
N ALA A 332 0.29 2.06 -1.83
CA ALA A 332 -0.61 2.97 -1.16
C ALA A 332 -1.78 3.40 -2.06
N VAL A 333 -1.50 3.73 -3.33
CA VAL A 333 -2.49 4.34 -4.25
C VAL A 333 -3.78 3.50 -4.40
N PRO A 334 -3.75 2.16 -4.49
CA PRO A 334 -4.98 1.36 -4.55
C PRO A 334 -5.87 1.48 -3.31
N ASN A 335 -5.29 1.79 -2.14
CA ASN A 335 -6.08 2.16 -0.98
C ASN A 335 -6.70 3.52 -1.21
N ASP A 336 -5.89 4.50 -1.56
CA ASP A 336 -6.34 5.89 -1.70
C ASP A 336 -7.50 6.02 -2.71
N VAL A 337 -7.47 5.25 -3.80
CA VAL A 337 -8.55 5.12 -4.80
C VAL A 337 -9.82 4.50 -4.21
N MET A 338 -9.69 3.36 -3.53
CA MET A 338 -10.85 2.65 -2.99
C MET A 338 -11.46 3.35 -1.77
N ASP A 339 -10.65 4.16 -1.09
CA ASP A 339 -10.93 4.72 0.22
C ASP A 339 -11.32 6.20 0.17
N LEU A 340 -11.14 6.90 -0.95
CA LEU A 340 -11.34 8.36 -1.05
C LEU A 340 -12.66 8.83 -0.44
N HIS A 341 -13.77 8.15 -0.79
CA HIS A 341 -15.08 8.43 -0.21
C HIS A 341 -15.08 8.33 1.31
N THR A 342 -14.58 7.21 1.84
CA THR A 342 -14.57 6.93 3.27
C THR A 342 -13.65 7.89 3.99
N ASP A 343 -12.44 8.10 3.46
CA ASP A 343 -11.40 8.95 4.05
C ASP A 343 -11.87 10.40 4.17
N ILE A 344 -12.70 10.89 3.25
CA ILE A 344 -13.34 12.21 3.37
C ILE A 344 -14.39 12.23 4.48
N LEU A 345 -15.20 11.18 4.63
CA LEU A 345 -16.25 11.08 5.66
C LEU A 345 -15.70 10.84 7.08
N THR A 346 -14.55 10.17 7.19
CA THR A 346 -13.85 9.91 8.45
C THR A 346 -12.82 10.98 8.79
N GLY A 347 -12.56 11.92 7.88
CA GLY A 347 -11.61 13.01 8.10
C GLY A 347 -10.14 12.64 7.93
N GLU A 348 -9.83 11.49 7.33
CA GLU A 348 -8.47 11.02 7.05
C GLU A 348 -7.75 11.93 6.07
N THR A 349 -6.63 12.53 6.50
CA THR A 349 -5.97 13.62 5.78
C THR A 349 -4.85 13.16 4.84
N ARG A 350 -4.34 11.94 5.03
CA ARG A 350 -3.12 11.44 4.37
C ARG A 350 -3.38 10.64 3.09
N ASN A 351 -4.60 10.68 2.55
CA ASN A 351 -4.94 10.08 1.26
C ASN A 351 -4.33 10.90 0.11
N VAL A 352 -3.50 10.29 -0.75
CA VAL A 352 -2.73 11.03 -1.75
C VAL A 352 -3.60 11.70 -2.82
N LEU A 353 -4.76 11.14 -3.16
CA LEU A 353 -5.66 11.74 -4.15
C LEU A 353 -6.22 13.07 -3.65
N ARG A 354 -6.51 13.14 -2.34
CA ARG A 354 -6.92 14.39 -1.67
C ARG A 354 -5.83 15.44 -1.70
N LEU A 355 -4.57 15.02 -1.61
CA LEU A 355 -3.43 15.92 -1.54
C LEU A 355 -2.99 16.41 -2.93
N LEU A 356 -3.19 15.62 -3.98
CA LEU A 356 -2.70 15.95 -5.33
C LEU A 356 -3.74 16.61 -6.24
N TYR A 357 -5.01 16.20 -6.17
CA TYR A 357 -5.97 16.53 -7.22
C TYR A 357 -7.00 17.56 -6.74
N PRO A 358 -6.94 18.81 -7.24
CA PRO A 358 -7.78 19.90 -6.77
C PRO A 358 -9.25 19.75 -7.19
N ASN A 359 -10.15 20.32 -6.37
CA ASN A 359 -11.55 20.51 -6.72
C ASN A 359 -11.70 21.45 -7.93
N GLY A 360 -12.83 21.38 -8.63
CA GLY A 360 -13.17 22.31 -9.71
C GLY A 360 -12.70 21.90 -11.10
N GLN A 361 -12.15 20.70 -11.24
CA GLN A 361 -11.97 20.05 -12.53
C GLN A 361 -13.32 19.81 -13.21
N SER A 362 -13.37 19.88 -14.54
CA SER A 362 -14.49 19.30 -15.29
C SER A 362 -14.46 17.78 -15.18
N LEU A 363 -15.59 17.13 -15.48
CA LEU A 363 -15.63 15.68 -15.47
C LEU A 363 -14.67 15.06 -16.48
N ASP A 364 -14.54 15.64 -17.67
CA ASP A 364 -13.57 15.19 -18.68
C ASP A 364 -12.13 15.28 -18.17
N GLN A 365 -11.81 16.32 -17.39
CA GLN A 365 -10.50 16.45 -16.75
C GLN A 365 -10.31 15.39 -15.68
N ALA A 366 -11.29 15.19 -14.79
CA ALA A 366 -11.20 14.19 -13.74
C ALA A 366 -11.10 12.75 -14.30
N ILE A 367 -11.82 12.45 -15.39
CA ILE A 367 -11.71 11.19 -16.14
C ILE A 367 -10.28 11.01 -16.64
N LYS A 368 -9.67 12.02 -17.28
CA LYS A 368 -8.27 11.95 -17.75
C LYS A 368 -7.28 11.73 -16.61
N THR A 369 -7.47 12.43 -15.49
CA THR A 369 -6.64 12.26 -14.29
C THR A 369 -6.75 10.83 -13.78
N MET A 370 -7.96 10.29 -13.59
CA MET A 370 -8.13 8.94 -13.06
C MET A 370 -7.74 7.85 -14.06
N SER A 371 -7.87 8.07 -15.37
CA SER A 371 -7.28 7.19 -16.39
C SER A 371 -5.76 7.16 -16.31
N THR A 372 -5.13 8.31 -16.05
CA THR A 372 -3.68 8.43 -15.91
C THR A 372 -3.20 7.68 -14.65
N VAL A 373 -3.86 7.91 -13.51
CA VAL A 373 -3.62 7.17 -12.25
C VAL A 373 -3.74 5.66 -12.47
N PHE A 374 -4.82 5.21 -13.13
CA PHE A 374 -5.04 3.79 -13.39
C PHE A 374 -3.95 3.19 -14.29
N SER A 375 -3.61 3.88 -15.39
CA SER A 375 -2.57 3.41 -16.31
C SER A 375 -1.18 3.37 -15.66
N GLY A 376 -0.83 4.37 -14.85
CA GLY A 376 0.42 4.42 -14.09
C GLY A 376 0.56 3.21 -13.16
N MET A 377 -0.51 2.84 -12.44
CA MET A 377 -0.52 1.64 -11.59
C MET A 377 -0.37 0.34 -12.38
N LEU A 378 -1.03 0.22 -13.55
CA LEU A 378 -0.85 -0.93 -14.44
C LEU A 378 0.60 -0.99 -14.96
N CYS A 379 1.18 0.13 -15.37
CA CYS A 379 2.57 0.17 -15.82
C CYS A 379 3.54 -0.20 -14.69
N GLU A 380 3.28 0.21 -13.45
CA GLU A 380 4.10 -0.18 -12.29
C GLU A 380 4.03 -1.68 -11.99
N LEU A 381 2.84 -2.28 -12.09
CA LEU A 381 2.67 -3.73 -12.00
C LEU A 381 3.53 -4.44 -13.06
N PHE A 382 3.54 -3.97 -14.30
CA PHE A 382 4.37 -4.53 -15.37
C PHE A 382 5.85 -4.45 -15.01
N ARG A 383 6.30 -3.27 -14.54
CA ARG A 383 7.69 -3.06 -14.14
C ARG A 383 8.07 -3.98 -12.98
N GLY A 384 7.21 -4.11 -11.97
CA GLY A 384 7.37 -5.07 -10.87
C GLY A 384 7.59 -6.48 -11.39
N HIS A 385 6.67 -6.97 -12.24
CA HIS A 385 6.78 -8.30 -12.88
C HIS A 385 8.10 -8.49 -13.63
N LYS A 386 8.54 -7.49 -14.37
CA LYS A 386 9.78 -7.56 -15.15
C LYS A 386 11.03 -7.53 -14.27
N ARG A 387 11.10 -6.63 -13.28
CA ARG A 387 12.21 -6.50 -12.33
C ARG A 387 12.44 -7.82 -11.57
N ALA A 388 11.37 -8.40 -11.04
CA ALA A 388 11.44 -9.67 -10.32
C ALA A 388 11.84 -10.85 -11.23
N ARG A 389 11.34 -10.88 -12.47
CA ARG A 389 11.52 -12.06 -13.35
C ARG A 389 12.84 -12.07 -14.12
N PHE A 390 13.29 -10.91 -14.59
CA PHE A 390 14.41 -10.80 -15.52
C PHE A 390 15.62 -10.07 -14.95
N GLU A 391 15.42 -9.19 -13.97
CA GLU A 391 16.47 -8.29 -13.48
C GLU A 391 17.04 -8.73 -12.13
N GLY A 392 16.51 -9.82 -11.56
CA GLY A 392 17.03 -10.40 -10.31
C GLY A 392 16.80 -9.52 -9.09
N ARG A 393 15.86 -8.58 -9.19
CA ARG A 393 15.48 -7.67 -8.11
C ARG A 393 14.50 -8.39 -7.18
N GLU A 394 15.04 -9.03 -6.14
CA GLU A 394 14.28 -9.80 -5.14
C GLU A 394 13.47 -8.91 -4.19
N ASP A 395 13.85 -7.64 -4.07
CA ASP A 395 13.15 -6.56 -3.38
C ASP A 395 12.05 -5.92 -4.24
N GLY A 396 12.03 -6.24 -5.54
CA GLY A 396 11.08 -5.77 -6.56
C GLY A 396 9.78 -6.54 -6.52
N ARG A 397 9.20 -6.69 -5.33
CA ARG A 397 7.97 -7.47 -5.10
C ARG A 397 6.91 -6.94 -6.03
N ILE A 398 6.52 -7.83 -6.94
CA ILE A 398 5.81 -7.56 -8.18
C ILE A 398 4.54 -6.72 -8.01
N ALA A 399 3.98 -6.66 -6.80
CA ALA A 399 2.84 -5.84 -6.46
C ALA A 399 2.69 -5.78 -4.94
N ALA A 400 3.44 -4.92 -4.24
CA ALA A 400 2.83 -4.30 -3.06
C ALA A 400 1.64 -3.42 -3.49
N THR A 401 1.58 -3.08 -4.79
CA THR A 401 0.53 -2.40 -5.56
C THR A 401 -0.78 -3.17 -5.70
N SER A 402 -1.26 -3.72 -4.60
CA SER A 402 -2.35 -4.68 -4.60
C SER A 402 -3.65 -4.04 -4.07
N PRO A 403 -4.64 -3.71 -4.94
CA PRO A 403 -6.03 -3.54 -4.51
C PRO A 403 -6.69 -4.76 -3.84
N PRO A 404 -6.20 -6.02 -3.93
CA PRO A 404 -6.70 -7.10 -3.06
C PRO A 404 -6.78 -6.76 -1.58
N TYR A 405 -5.85 -5.94 -1.09
CA TYR A 405 -5.90 -5.41 0.26
C TYR A 405 -7.10 -4.48 0.47
N SER A 406 -7.42 -3.64 -0.50
CA SER A 406 -8.63 -2.80 -0.47
C SER A 406 -9.92 -3.63 -0.52
N PHE A 407 -9.97 -4.71 -1.32
CA PHE A 407 -11.16 -5.57 -1.43
C PHE A 407 -11.38 -6.53 -0.25
N CYS A 408 -10.37 -6.81 0.56
CA CYS A 408 -10.55 -7.53 1.82
C CYS A 408 -10.94 -6.58 2.98
N ARG A 409 -10.60 -5.29 2.87
CA ARG A 409 -10.97 -4.21 3.81
C ARG A 409 -12.35 -3.59 3.56
N ALA A 410 -12.79 -3.70 2.31
CA ALA A 410 -14.03 -3.27 1.66
C ALA A 410 -15.35 -3.26 2.47
N ARG A 411 -15.36 -3.85 3.65
CA ARG A 411 -16.49 -4.59 4.22
C ARG A 411 -17.04 -3.89 5.44
N HIS A 412 -16.12 -3.28 6.19
CA HIS A 412 -16.42 -2.17 7.07
C HIS A 412 -16.79 -0.89 6.31
N ARG A 413 -16.11 -0.64 5.17
CA ARG A 413 -16.26 0.58 4.36
C ARG A 413 -17.44 0.53 3.38
N ARG A 414 -18.16 -0.61 3.33
CA ARG A 414 -19.34 -0.86 2.50
C ARG A 414 -19.13 -0.48 1.03
N ILE A 415 -18.05 -0.96 0.43
CA ILE A 415 -17.60 -0.44 -0.87
C ILE A 415 -18.63 -0.66 -1.98
N PHE A 416 -19.42 -1.74 -1.93
CA PHE A 416 -20.43 -1.98 -2.94
C PHE A 416 -21.71 -1.19 -2.65
N GLU A 417 -22.04 -0.93 -1.38
CA GLU A 417 -23.10 0.03 -0.97
C GLU A 417 -22.77 1.46 -1.41
N VAL A 418 -21.52 1.89 -1.25
CA VAL A 418 -21.03 3.16 -1.78
C VAL A 418 -21.17 3.17 -3.31
N MET A 419 -20.70 2.13 -4.00
CA MET A 419 -20.81 2.04 -5.45
C MET A 419 -22.26 2.09 -5.94
N GLU A 420 -23.19 1.41 -5.26
CA GLU A 420 -24.64 1.50 -5.52
C GLU A 420 -25.13 2.94 -5.46
N SER A 421 -24.73 3.69 -4.43
CA SER A 421 -25.15 5.09 -4.25
C SER A 421 -24.73 5.99 -5.43
N TYR A 422 -23.54 5.77 -5.99
CA TYR A 422 -23.07 6.53 -7.16
C TYR A 422 -23.74 6.05 -8.46
N ILE A 423 -23.91 4.73 -8.64
CA ILE A 423 -24.60 4.18 -9.82
C ILE A 423 -26.05 4.71 -9.90
N ASP A 424 -26.77 4.72 -8.78
CA ASP A 424 -28.15 5.17 -8.73
C ASP A 424 -28.30 6.67 -9.03
N GLN A 425 -27.29 7.47 -8.68
CA GLN A 425 -27.32 8.91 -8.87
C GLN A 425 -26.90 9.33 -10.28
N TYR A 426 -25.96 8.61 -10.90
CA TYR A 426 -25.35 9.00 -12.17
C TYR A 426 -25.64 7.95 -13.24
N PRO A 427 -26.67 8.15 -14.09
CA PRO A 427 -27.00 7.22 -15.17
C PRO A 427 -25.84 6.90 -16.12
N GLN A 428 -24.91 7.85 -16.28
CA GLN A 428 -23.72 7.75 -17.12
C GLN A 428 -22.54 7.04 -16.43
N PHE A 429 -22.70 6.57 -15.18
CA PHE A 429 -21.61 5.99 -14.39
C PHE A 429 -20.81 4.92 -15.15
N TRP A 430 -21.51 3.99 -15.79
CA TRP A 430 -20.84 2.93 -16.54
C TRP A 430 -20.18 3.43 -17.83
N ASP A 431 -20.74 4.45 -18.48
CA ASP A 431 -20.14 5.06 -19.67
C ASP A 431 -18.79 5.71 -19.30
N TRP A 432 -18.75 6.47 -18.21
CA TRP A 432 -17.51 7.05 -17.69
C TRP A 432 -16.53 5.98 -17.19
N THR A 433 -17.02 4.87 -16.63
CA THR A 433 -16.18 3.73 -16.23
C THR A 433 -15.46 3.14 -17.45
N TRP A 434 -16.18 2.93 -18.55
CA TRP A 434 -15.59 2.42 -19.80
C TRP A 434 -14.69 3.43 -20.47
N GLU A 435 -15.00 4.72 -20.40
CA GLU A 435 -14.11 5.78 -20.89
C GLU A 435 -12.79 5.81 -20.11
N ILE A 436 -12.83 5.77 -18.78
CA ILE A 436 -11.63 5.70 -17.94
C ILE A 436 -10.79 4.49 -18.32
N TYR A 437 -11.43 3.34 -18.46
CA TYR A 437 -10.81 2.07 -18.85
C TYR A 437 -10.12 2.16 -20.21
N GLU A 438 -10.81 2.64 -21.25
CA GLU A 438 -10.25 2.72 -22.60
C GLU A 438 -9.11 3.75 -22.68
N HIS A 439 -9.25 4.91 -22.02
CA HIS A 439 -8.16 5.88 -21.93
C HIS A 439 -6.93 5.32 -21.21
N ALA A 440 -7.10 4.58 -20.12
CA ALA A 440 -5.99 3.95 -19.42
C ALA A 440 -5.33 2.85 -20.28
N LYS A 441 -6.13 2.05 -20.97
CA LYS A 441 -5.67 1.00 -21.89
C LYS A 441 -4.85 1.56 -23.05
N HIS A 442 -5.23 2.72 -23.60
CA HIS A 442 -4.46 3.40 -24.63
C HIS A 442 -3.10 3.93 -24.15
N GLN A 443 -2.91 4.11 -22.83
CA GLN A 443 -1.64 4.50 -22.23
C GLN A 443 -0.70 3.30 -21.96
N ILE A 444 -1.13 2.07 -22.21
CA ILE A 444 -0.28 0.86 -22.11
C ILE A 444 0.62 0.76 -23.36
N THR A 445 1.55 1.68 -23.44
CA THR A 445 2.53 1.81 -24.52
C THR A 445 3.94 1.66 -23.97
N GLU A 446 4.94 1.51 -24.84
CA GLU A 446 6.34 1.49 -24.40
C GLU A 446 6.73 2.77 -23.63
N ALA A 447 6.16 3.94 -23.96
CA ALA A 447 6.36 5.16 -23.19
C ALA A 447 5.74 5.06 -21.78
N GLY A 448 4.48 4.61 -21.67
CA GLY A 448 3.82 4.44 -20.37
C GLY A 448 4.52 3.41 -19.48
N LEU A 449 5.05 2.33 -20.07
CA LEU A 449 5.84 1.35 -19.32
C LEU A 449 7.18 1.91 -18.81
N ASN A 450 7.76 2.88 -19.51
CA ASN A 450 9.01 3.55 -19.16
C ASN A 450 8.85 4.72 -18.18
N GLU A 451 7.66 5.28 -18.05
CA GLU A 451 7.32 6.33 -17.09
C GLU A 451 7.22 5.77 -15.66
N LEU A 452 7.91 6.37 -14.69
CA LEU A 452 7.79 5.97 -13.29
C LEU A 452 6.37 6.24 -12.74
N LEU A 453 5.94 5.52 -11.71
CA LEU A 453 4.62 5.76 -11.11
C LEU A 453 4.52 7.18 -10.56
N ILE A 454 5.57 7.66 -9.89
CA ILE A 454 5.64 9.05 -9.41
C ILE A 454 5.37 10.07 -10.52
N ASP A 455 5.94 9.85 -11.71
CA ASP A 455 5.78 10.73 -12.86
C ASP A 455 4.37 10.62 -13.44
N ALA A 456 3.79 9.43 -13.50
CA ALA A 456 2.40 9.24 -13.92
C ALA A 456 1.41 9.95 -12.98
N LEU A 457 1.61 9.88 -11.66
CA LEU A 457 0.77 10.58 -10.68
C LEU A 457 0.88 12.10 -10.84
N HIS A 458 2.09 12.62 -11.03
CA HIS A 458 2.32 14.04 -11.33
C HIS A 458 1.68 14.45 -12.66
N ARG A 459 1.80 13.62 -13.71
CA ARG A 459 1.15 13.83 -15.00
C ARG A 459 -0.37 13.82 -14.90
N GLY A 460 -0.94 13.15 -13.91
CA GLY A 460 -2.35 13.26 -13.57
C GLY A 460 -2.78 14.68 -13.18
N ILE A 461 -1.86 15.52 -12.70
CA ILE A 461 -2.08 16.94 -12.34
C ILE A 461 -2.02 17.81 -13.59
N ASP A 462 -0.94 17.72 -14.36
CA ASP A 462 -0.71 18.59 -15.53
C ASP A 462 -1.42 18.11 -16.81
N GLN A 463 -1.88 16.86 -16.83
CA GLN A 463 -2.55 16.17 -17.93
C GLN A 463 -1.76 16.20 -19.24
N THR A 464 -0.43 16.21 -19.15
CA THR A 464 0.43 16.13 -20.33
C THR A 464 0.29 14.77 -21.02
N PRO A 465 0.36 14.70 -22.36
CA PRO A 465 0.27 13.44 -23.08
C PRO A 465 1.58 12.65 -22.98
N LEU A 466 1.47 11.32 -22.97
CA LEU A 466 2.64 10.46 -23.16
C LEU A 466 3.22 10.66 -24.59
N PRO A 467 4.55 10.53 -24.75
CA PRO A 467 5.15 10.45 -26.08
C PRO A 467 4.59 9.29 -26.91
N ASP A 468 4.44 9.51 -28.21
CA ASP A 468 4.01 8.48 -29.16
C ASP A 468 4.93 7.25 -29.10
N SER A 469 4.34 6.08 -28.89
CA SER A 469 5.08 4.82 -28.83
C SER A 469 4.16 3.62 -29.09
N GLN A 470 4.76 2.45 -29.28
CA GLN A 470 4.02 1.24 -29.63
C GLN A 470 3.22 0.70 -28.45
N TYR A 471 2.03 0.15 -28.75
CA TYR A 471 1.21 -0.58 -27.77
C TYR A 471 1.94 -1.83 -27.25
N ASN A 472 1.81 -2.09 -25.94
CA ASN A 472 2.34 -3.29 -25.32
C ASN A 472 1.22 -4.27 -24.93
N GLY A 473 1.21 -5.45 -25.57
CA GLY A 473 0.16 -6.45 -25.37
C GLY A 473 0.29 -7.32 -24.11
N PHE A 474 1.05 -6.92 -23.09
CA PHE A 474 1.20 -7.70 -21.85
C PHE A 474 -0.14 -7.91 -21.13
N TYR A 475 -0.98 -6.87 -21.10
CA TYR A 475 -2.26 -6.86 -20.40
C TYR A 475 -3.44 -7.38 -21.23
N ASP A 476 -3.23 -7.87 -22.46
CA ASP A 476 -4.32 -8.31 -23.34
C ASP A 476 -5.25 -9.34 -22.69
N SER A 477 -4.69 -10.38 -22.06
CA SER A 477 -5.51 -11.39 -21.37
C SER A 477 -6.25 -10.86 -20.15
N TYR A 478 -5.75 -9.79 -19.53
CA TYR A 478 -6.40 -9.10 -18.42
C TYR A 478 -7.57 -8.24 -18.95
N PHE A 479 -7.35 -7.50 -20.03
CA PHE A 479 -8.40 -6.72 -20.71
C PHE A 479 -9.52 -7.60 -21.25
N GLU A 480 -9.18 -8.74 -21.86
CA GLU A 480 -10.17 -9.75 -22.30
C GLU A 480 -11.06 -10.27 -21.16
N MET A 481 -10.51 -10.41 -19.95
CA MET A 481 -11.26 -10.85 -18.77
C MET A 481 -12.27 -9.78 -18.33
N ILE A 482 -11.90 -8.50 -18.32
CA ILE A 482 -12.79 -7.38 -17.96
C ILE A 482 -13.89 -7.19 -19.01
N GLU A 483 -13.52 -7.29 -20.28
CA GLU A 483 -14.41 -7.12 -21.44
C GLU A 483 -15.37 -8.31 -21.63
N ASN A 484 -15.34 -9.34 -20.78
CA ASN A 484 -16.10 -10.60 -20.90
C ASN A 484 -15.89 -11.32 -22.24
N ARG A 485 -14.74 -11.16 -22.89
CA ARG A 485 -14.44 -11.79 -24.19
C ARG A 485 -13.91 -13.22 -24.06
N GLN A 486 -13.78 -13.75 -22.84
CA GLN A 486 -13.30 -15.10 -22.57
C GLN A 486 -14.44 -16.11 -22.42
N GLU A 487 -14.39 -17.19 -23.19
CA GLU A 487 -15.26 -18.37 -23.02
C GLU A 487 -15.00 -19.02 -21.64
N SER A 488 -16.06 -19.44 -20.93
CA SER A 488 -15.99 -20.05 -19.58
C SER A 488 -14.93 -21.14 -19.38
N PRO A 489 -14.61 -22.02 -20.36
CA PRO A 489 -13.56 -23.03 -20.21
C PRO A 489 -12.14 -22.43 -20.13
N LYS A 490 -11.89 -21.27 -20.74
CA LYS A 490 -10.59 -20.57 -20.71
C LYS A 490 -10.40 -19.85 -19.38
N LEU A 491 -11.47 -19.30 -18.81
CA LEU A 491 -11.45 -18.67 -17.49
C LEU A 491 -11.00 -19.67 -16.39
N ASN A 492 -11.49 -20.92 -16.43
CA ASN A 492 -11.10 -21.99 -15.50
C ASN A 492 -9.60 -22.31 -15.50
N LYS A 493 -8.92 -22.14 -16.65
CA LYS A 493 -7.45 -22.30 -16.73
C LYS A 493 -6.71 -21.01 -16.36
N SER A 494 -7.35 -19.85 -16.55
CA SER A 494 -6.71 -18.53 -16.43
C SER A 494 -6.38 -18.13 -14.99
N LEU A 495 -7.21 -18.49 -14.00
CA LEU A 495 -7.07 -18.07 -12.60
C LEU A 495 -6.10 -18.94 -11.78
N GLY A 496 -5.65 -20.08 -12.32
CA GLY A 496 -4.58 -20.89 -11.71
C GLY A 496 -4.97 -21.69 -10.45
N VAL A 497 -6.22 -21.61 -9.99
CA VAL A 497 -6.76 -22.35 -8.82
C VAL A 497 -7.68 -23.50 -9.25
N LYS A 498 -7.74 -24.57 -8.44
CA LYS A 498 -8.50 -25.81 -8.72
C LYS A 498 -9.28 -26.29 -7.50
N GLY A 499 -10.14 -27.30 -7.69
CA GLY A 499 -10.94 -27.90 -6.63
C GLY A 499 -11.88 -26.88 -5.99
N GLU A 500 -12.15 -27.07 -4.69
CA GLU A 500 -13.02 -26.24 -3.87
C GLU A 500 -12.54 -24.79 -3.78
N LEU A 501 -11.22 -24.56 -3.65
CA LEU A 501 -10.64 -23.22 -3.72
C LEU A 501 -10.96 -22.53 -5.05
N GLY A 502 -10.88 -23.30 -6.16
CA GLY A 502 -11.28 -22.82 -7.47
C GLY A 502 -12.76 -22.46 -7.55
N ASP A 503 -13.65 -23.21 -6.89
CA ASP A 503 -15.09 -22.91 -6.83
C ASP A 503 -15.38 -21.61 -6.06
N LEU A 504 -14.67 -21.37 -4.96
CA LEU A 504 -14.80 -20.14 -4.17
C LEU A 504 -14.33 -18.91 -4.96
N VAL A 505 -13.18 -19.01 -5.62
CA VAL A 505 -12.65 -17.93 -6.48
C VAL A 505 -13.58 -17.66 -7.67
N ARG A 506 -14.19 -18.69 -8.25
CA ARG A 506 -15.20 -18.53 -9.31
C ARG A 506 -16.44 -17.79 -8.84
N GLN A 507 -16.90 -18.06 -7.62
CA GLN A 507 -18.03 -17.34 -7.03
C GLN A 507 -17.71 -15.87 -6.80
N LEU A 508 -16.49 -15.55 -6.33
CA LEU A 508 -16.02 -14.17 -6.21
C LEU A 508 -16.00 -13.47 -7.59
N HIS A 509 -15.41 -14.11 -8.61
CA HIS A 509 -15.43 -13.59 -9.97
C HIS A 509 -16.85 -13.35 -10.48
N HIS A 510 -17.76 -14.32 -10.31
CA HIS A 510 -19.14 -14.19 -10.76
C HIS A 510 -19.84 -13.00 -10.10
N LEU A 511 -19.68 -12.84 -8.79
CA LEU A 511 -20.23 -11.70 -8.05
C LEU A 511 -19.69 -10.36 -8.56
N TRP A 512 -18.37 -10.23 -8.65
CA TRP A 512 -17.69 -8.96 -8.96
C TRP A 512 -17.77 -8.55 -10.43
N HIS A 513 -18.00 -9.49 -11.36
CA HIS A 513 -17.97 -9.20 -12.79
C HIS A 513 -19.29 -9.44 -13.53
N ILE A 514 -20.04 -10.46 -13.11
CA ILE A 514 -21.27 -10.86 -13.82
C ILE A 514 -22.45 -10.23 -13.10
N GLU A 515 -22.66 -10.54 -11.83
CA GLU A 515 -23.78 -10.00 -11.05
C GLU A 515 -23.69 -8.47 -10.95
N LEU A 516 -22.48 -7.89 -10.81
CA LEU A 516 -22.29 -6.44 -10.72
C LEU A 516 -22.89 -5.66 -11.89
N ARG A 517 -22.88 -6.22 -13.11
CA ARG A 517 -23.43 -5.58 -14.31
C ARG A 517 -24.86 -5.96 -14.63
N ASP A 518 -25.52 -6.79 -13.80
CA ASP A 518 -26.92 -7.16 -14.04
C ASP A 518 -27.81 -5.90 -13.97
N PRO A 519 -28.49 -5.49 -15.05
CA PRO A 519 -29.34 -4.30 -15.02
C PRO A 519 -30.57 -4.47 -14.10
N ASN A 520 -30.88 -5.70 -13.67
CA ASN A 520 -32.07 -6.01 -12.86
C ASN A 520 -31.76 -6.13 -11.35
N LYS A 521 -30.59 -5.65 -10.90
CA LYS A 521 -30.27 -5.59 -9.46
C LYS A 521 -31.35 -4.79 -8.73
N LYS A 522 -31.89 -5.38 -7.66
CA LYS A 522 -32.87 -4.69 -6.79
C LYS A 522 -32.16 -3.71 -5.86
N PRO A 523 -32.77 -2.58 -5.48
CA PRO A 523 -32.19 -1.66 -4.50
C PRO A 523 -31.70 -2.35 -3.22
N GLY A 524 -30.66 -1.77 -2.61
CA GLY A 524 -29.87 -2.35 -1.53
C GLY A 524 -28.99 -3.52 -1.99
N TRP A 525 -28.64 -3.59 -3.28
CA TRP A 525 -27.78 -4.66 -3.80
C TRP A 525 -26.34 -4.53 -3.32
N GLY A 526 -25.85 -3.31 -3.12
CA GLY A 526 -24.48 -3.04 -2.70
C GLY A 526 -24.19 -3.69 -1.36
N ARG A 527 -25.05 -3.46 -0.36
CA ARG A 527 -24.94 -4.10 0.95
C ARG A 527 -24.97 -5.64 0.89
N ARG A 528 -25.85 -6.21 0.05
CA ARG A 528 -25.91 -7.66 -0.15
C ARG A 528 -24.66 -8.21 -0.84
N PHE A 529 -24.04 -7.41 -1.72
CA PHE A 529 -22.79 -7.75 -2.39
C PHE A 529 -21.62 -7.74 -1.41
N ASP A 530 -21.55 -6.72 -0.54
CA ASP A 530 -20.57 -6.67 0.56
C ASP A 530 -20.70 -7.95 1.42
N GLU A 531 -21.88 -8.23 1.98
CA GLU A 531 -22.12 -9.41 2.83
C GLU A 531 -21.78 -10.76 2.15
N LYS A 532 -22.09 -10.89 0.85
CA LYS A 532 -21.80 -12.11 0.07
C LYS A 532 -20.32 -12.25 -0.26
N SER A 533 -19.64 -11.15 -0.59
CA SER A 533 -18.18 -11.14 -0.75
C SER A 533 -17.52 -11.55 0.56
N ASP A 534 -18.07 -11.09 1.68
CA ASP A 534 -17.55 -11.36 3.03
C ASP A 534 -17.55 -12.81 3.38
N ALA A 535 -18.71 -13.43 3.21
CA ALA A 535 -18.89 -14.85 3.42
C ALA A 535 -17.97 -15.69 2.53
N LEU A 536 -17.75 -15.30 1.27
CA LEU A 536 -16.87 -16.04 0.36
C LEU A 536 -15.40 -15.99 0.79
N PHE A 537 -14.90 -14.82 1.15
CA PHE A 537 -13.52 -14.66 1.62
C PHE A 537 -13.29 -15.31 2.99
N LYS A 538 -14.29 -15.26 3.88
CA LYS A 538 -14.26 -16.01 5.15
C LYS A 538 -14.12 -17.51 4.89
N LYS A 539 -14.95 -18.07 4.00
CA LYS A 539 -14.92 -19.47 3.59
C LYS A 539 -13.56 -19.87 3.01
N VAL A 540 -12.92 -19.00 2.23
CA VAL A 540 -11.57 -19.25 1.74
C VAL A 540 -10.59 -19.39 2.91
N GLY A 541 -10.61 -18.44 3.86
CA GLY A 541 -9.73 -18.50 5.03
C GLY A 541 -9.97 -19.75 5.89
N GLU A 542 -11.24 -20.17 6.06
CA GLU A 542 -11.61 -21.40 6.77
C GLU A 542 -11.08 -22.64 6.03
N TYR A 543 -11.33 -22.74 4.72
CA TYR A 543 -10.87 -23.85 3.87
C TYR A 543 -9.34 -23.98 3.90
N LEU A 544 -8.61 -22.87 3.74
CA LEU A 544 -7.14 -22.86 3.78
C LEU A 544 -6.63 -23.19 5.20
N GLY A 545 -7.34 -22.73 6.24
CA GLY A 545 -7.01 -22.98 7.65
C GLY A 545 -7.07 -24.44 8.07
N VAL A 546 -7.91 -25.28 7.44
CA VAL A 546 -8.03 -26.72 7.76
C VAL A 546 -6.71 -27.48 7.53
N LYS A 547 -5.88 -27.03 6.59
CA LYS A 547 -4.66 -27.75 6.19
C LYS A 547 -3.48 -27.55 7.15
N GLY A 548 -3.56 -26.55 8.03
CA GLY A 548 -2.50 -26.20 8.99
C GLY A 548 -1.30 -25.53 8.32
N GLY A 549 -1.03 -24.27 8.67
CA GLY A 549 0.11 -23.50 8.15
C GLY A 549 -0.11 -22.94 6.73
N ILE A 550 0.93 -22.31 6.18
CA ILE A 550 0.89 -21.61 4.89
C ILE A 550 1.33 -22.57 3.79
N THR A 551 0.41 -22.89 2.88
CA THR A 551 0.60 -23.88 1.82
C THR A 551 0.63 -23.21 0.43
N ASP A 552 1.06 -23.96 -0.60
CA ASP A 552 1.00 -23.51 -2.02
C ASP A 552 -0.38 -23.00 -2.44
N GLU A 553 -1.46 -23.51 -1.84
CA GLU A 553 -2.83 -23.07 -2.13
C GLU A 553 -3.11 -21.65 -1.62
N VAL A 554 -2.48 -21.22 -0.53
CA VAL A 554 -2.56 -19.83 -0.03
C VAL A 554 -1.97 -18.88 -1.07
N TYR A 555 -0.80 -19.22 -1.61
CA TYR A 555 -0.14 -18.44 -2.67
C TYR A 555 -0.95 -18.43 -3.97
N GLN A 556 -1.51 -19.57 -4.39
CA GLN A 556 -2.38 -19.65 -5.57
C GLN A 556 -3.64 -18.79 -5.39
N PHE A 557 -4.25 -18.82 -4.21
CA PHE A 557 -5.37 -17.96 -3.88
C PHE A 557 -4.98 -16.48 -3.98
N ALA A 558 -3.87 -16.08 -3.34
CA ALA A 558 -3.42 -14.70 -3.33
C ALA A 558 -3.22 -14.13 -4.74
N ILE A 559 -2.61 -14.91 -5.64
CA ILE A 559 -2.45 -14.52 -7.05
C ILE A 559 -3.81 -14.40 -7.76
N ALA A 560 -4.72 -15.36 -7.54
CA ALA A 560 -6.03 -15.36 -8.16
C ALA A 560 -6.90 -14.18 -7.68
N TYR A 561 -7.01 -14.02 -6.35
CA TYR A 561 -7.71 -12.92 -5.68
C TYR A 561 -7.11 -11.56 -6.06
N GLY A 562 -5.77 -11.51 -6.09
CA GLY A 562 -4.92 -10.59 -6.83
C GLY A 562 -5.53 -9.97 -8.07
N ARG A 563 -5.67 -10.83 -9.06
CA ARG A 563 -6.13 -10.48 -10.41
C ARG A 563 -7.59 -10.05 -10.43
N LEU A 564 -8.44 -10.67 -9.62
CA LEU A 564 -9.86 -10.30 -9.52
C LEU A 564 -10.04 -8.90 -8.92
N SER A 565 -9.16 -8.51 -8.01
CA SER A 565 -9.26 -7.24 -7.28
C SER A 565 -8.79 -6.04 -8.10
N MET A 566 -8.08 -6.24 -9.21
CA MET A 566 -7.75 -5.17 -10.15
C MET A 566 -8.87 -4.91 -11.17
N ALA A 567 -9.99 -5.61 -11.09
CA ALA A 567 -10.90 -5.74 -12.21
C ALA A 567 -12.01 -4.67 -12.24
N LEU A 568 -13.18 -4.98 -12.83
CA LEU A 568 -14.24 -3.98 -13.06
C LEU A 568 -14.63 -3.16 -11.81
N PRO A 569 -14.76 -3.75 -10.60
CA PRO A 569 -15.03 -2.96 -9.40
C PRO A 569 -13.96 -1.91 -9.10
N TYR A 570 -12.69 -2.23 -9.31
CA TYR A 570 -11.58 -1.30 -9.08
C TYR A 570 -11.60 -0.14 -10.06
N ILE A 571 -11.92 -0.42 -11.33
CA ILE A 571 -12.10 0.61 -12.37
C ILE A 571 -13.30 1.51 -12.03
N ALA A 572 -14.40 0.93 -11.55
CA ALA A 572 -15.57 1.69 -11.13
C ALA A 572 -15.25 2.68 -9.99
N TYR A 573 -14.31 2.34 -9.10
CA TYR A 573 -13.84 3.27 -8.07
C TYR A 573 -13.07 4.47 -8.62
N HIS A 574 -12.33 4.31 -9.73
CA HIS A 574 -11.74 5.46 -10.42
C HIS A 574 -12.82 6.41 -10.97
N THR A 575 -13.99 5.88 -11.35
CA THR A 575 -15.14 6.72 -11.72
C THR A 575 -15.76 7.41 -10.52
N ILE A 576 -15.90 6.72 -9.39
CA ILE A 576 -16.35 7.32 -8.13
C ILE A 576 -15.42 8.48 -7.75
N ASP A 577 -14.11 8.29 -7.83
CA ASP A 577 -13.12 9.32 -7.52
C ASP A 577 -13.18 10.50 -8.48
N ALA A 578 -13.35 10.25 -9.78
CA ALA A 578 -13.56 11.31 -10.76
C ALA A 578 -14.82 12.14 -10.41
N ILE A 579 -15.91 11.48 -10.01
CA ILE A 579 -17.12 12.16 -9.54
C ILE A 579 -16.83 12.95 -8.25
N ILE A 580 -16.08 12.39 -7.30
CA ILE A 580 -15.73 13.05 -6.03
C ILE A 580 -14.89 14.30 -6.28
N ILE A 581 -13.90 14.24 -7.18
CA ILE A 581 -13.05 15.39 -7.55
C ILE A 581 -13.88 16.55 -8.11
N VAL A 582 -14.95 16.25 -8.85
CA VAL A 582 -15.78 17.26 -9.52
C VAL A 582 -16.91 17.76 -8.60
N HIS A 583 -17.58 16.84 -7.91
CA HIS A 583 -18.86 17.08 -7.23
C HIS A 583 -18.82 16.93 -5.71
N GLY A 584 -17.67 16.53 -5.15
CA GLY A 584 -17.52 16.19 -3.74
C GLY A 584 -18.14 14.85 -3.36
N VAL A 585 -17.97 14.46 -2.09
CA VAL A 585 -18.50 13.19 -1.56
C VAL A 585 -20.01 13.27 -1.33
N LYS A 586 -20.66 12.13 -1.51
CA LYS A 586 -22.07 11.91 -1.18
C LYS A 586 -22.15 10.96 0.02
N ALA A 587 -22.96 11.28 1.02
CA ALA A 587 -23.26 10.29 2.05
C ALA A 587 -24.17 9.20 1.45
N PRO A 588 -23.93 7.91 1.74
CA PRO A 588 -24.88 6.83 1.43
C PRO A 588 -26.25 7.15 2.04
N LYS A 589 -27.34 6.78 1.34
CA LYS A 589 -28.71 7.03 1.79
C LYS A 589 -29.22 6.01 2.80
#